data_AF-A0A524C226-F1
#
_entry.id   AF-A0A524C226-F1
#
_cell.length_a   1.000
_cell.length_b   1.000
_cell.length_c   1.000
_cell.angle_alpha   90.00
_cell.angle_beta   90.00
_cell.angle_gamma   90.00
#
_symmetry.space_group_name_H-M   'P 1'
#
loop_
_entity.id
_entity.type
_entity.pdbx_description
1 polymer ?
#
loop_
_entity_poly.entity_id
_entity_poly.type
_entity_poly.pdbx_seq_one_letter_code
_entity_poly.pdbx_strand_id
1 'polypeptide(L)'
;MTESKSLKKILLMGLDNSGKTSILLSLKEDTNLLSFLSLKPTKGLKIESLDTSQYDLNIWDFGGQEQYREDYLVNFYKYTELLNKIIYVIDVQDIERYDLALEYLQNIITLLARDRIIVDITVFLHKYDPNLTKNPKFENISNIVNEKLVNRISEMIPLEYNFEIFQTTIYTVFEQNLIKKRGNQ
;
A
#
# COMPACT_ATOMS: atom_id res chain seq x y z
N MET A 1 11.96 32.26 -11.66
CA MET A 1 12.61 30.93 -11.64
C MET A 1 11.61 29.99 -11.00
N THR A 2 11.02 29.07 -11.75
CA THR A 2 10.17 28.02 -11.18
C THR A 2 11.10 27.08 -10.41
N GLU A 3 10.88 26.91 -9.11
CA GLU A 3 11.59 25.88 -8.33
C GLU A 3 11.33 24.51 -8.97
N SER A 4 12.40 23.73 -9.16
CA SER A 4 12.28 22.34 -9.60
C SER A 4 11.61 21.55 -8.48
N LYS A 5 10.51 20.87 -8.78
CA LYS A 5 9.85 19.96 -7.82
C LYS A 5 10.81 18.83 -7.45
N SER A 6 10.75 18.35 -6.21
CA SER A 6 11.55 17.19 -5.81
C SER A 6 10.91 15.91 -6.34
N LEU A 7 11.69 15.07 -7.03
CA LEU A 7 11.25 13.74 -7.47
C LEU A 7 11.09 12.82 -6.25
N LYS A 8 9.94 12.14 -6.16
CA LYS A 8 9.64 11.14 -5.12
C LYS A 8 9.34 9.80 -5.76
N LYS A 9 10.18 8.80 -5.48
CA LYS A 9 9.95 7.41 -5.89
C LYS A 9 9.12 6.67 -4.85
N ILE A 10 8.04 6.04 -5.31
CA ILE A 10 7.09 5.31 -4.49
C ILE A 10 6.92 3.90 -5.03
N LEU A 11 7.09 2.88 -4.20
CA LEU A 11 6.68 1.50 -4.56
C LEU A 11 5.29 1.24 -4.01
N LEU A 12 4.41 0.73 -4.87
CA LEU A 12 3.08 0.26 -4.50
C LEU A 12 3.09 -1.27 -4.51
N MET A 13 3.03 -1.89 -3.33
CA MET A 13 3.22 -3.32 -3.12
C MET A 13 2.07 -3.94 -2.31
N GLY A 14 1.94 -5.26 -2.37
CA GLY A 14 0.84 -6.02 -1.75
C GLY A 14 0.33 -7.13 -2.64
N LEU A 15 -0.56 -7.98 -2.12
CA LEU A 15 -1.08 -9.14 -2.85
C LEU A 15 -1.88 -8.76 -4.10
N ASP A 16 -2.04 -9.70 -5.01
CA ASP A 16 -2.96 -9.55 -6.14
C ASP A 16 -4.39 -9.28 -5.64
N ASN A 17 -5.14 -8.53 -6.45
CA ASN A 17 -6.50 -8.07 -6.13
C ASN A 17 -6.62 -7.10 -4.94
N SER A 18 -5.53 -6.69 -4.29
CA SER A 18 -5.61 -5.81 -3.11
C SER A 18 -6.03 -4.35 -3.38
N GLY A 19 -6.10 -3.93 -4.65
CA GLY A 19 -6.55 -2.59 -5.05
C GLY A 19 -5.44 -1.60 -5.41
N LYS A 20 -4.18 -2.05 -5.52
CA LYS A 20 -3.02 -1.21 -5.91
C LYS A 20 -3.24 -0.40 -7.17
N THR A 21 -3.59 -1.05 -8.28
CA THR A 21 -3.80 -0.34 -9.54
C THR A 21 -4.96 0.66 -9.47
N SER A 22 -6.01 0.35 -8.69
CA SER A 22 -7.10 1.30 -8.40
C SER A 22 -6.58 2.53 -7.64
N ILE A 23 -5.76 2.32 -6.61
CA ILE A 23 -5.10 3.41 -5.87
C ILE A 23 -4.26 4.29 -6.81
N LEU A 24 -3.45 3.69 -7.68
CA LEU A 24 -2.66 4.44 -8.67
C LEU A 24 -3.54 5.26 -9.63
N LEU A 25 -4.64 4.69 -10.14
CA LEU A 25 -5.55 5.41 -11.03
C LEU A 25 -6.25 6.58 -10.31
N SER A 26 -6.68 6.37 -9.07
CA SER A 26 -7.32 7.45 -8.32
C SER A 26 -6.34 8.57 -7.92
N LEU A 27 -5.04 8.27 -7.76
CA LEU A 27 -3.99 9.30 -7.63
C LEU A 27 -3.75 10.09 -8.92
N LYS A 28 -4.07 9.52 -10.09
CA LYS A 28 -4.03 10.21 -11.38
C LYS A 28 -5.25 11.10 -11.64
N GLU A 29 -6.12 11.28 -10.63
CA GLU A 29 -7.43 11.91 -10.80
C GLU A 29 -8.30 11.25 -11.88
N ASP A 30 -7.99 10.00 -12.25
CA ASP A 30 -8.86 9.21 -13.12
C ASP A 30 -10.03 8.70 -12.28
N THR A 31 -11.08 9.50 -12.19
CA THR A 31 -12.30 9.19 -11.44
C THR A 31 -13.31 8.41 -12.27
N ASN A 32 -12.94 7.91 -13.46
CA ASN A 32 -13.86 7.16 -14.31
C ASN A 32 -14.09 5.77 -13.74
N LEU A 33 -15.17 5.56 -12.98
CA LEU A 33 -15.55 4.27 -12.38
C LEU A 33 -15.49 3.07 -13.36
N LEU A 34 -15.69 3.28 -14.66
CA LEU A 34 -15.58 2.22 -15.68
C LEU A 34 -14.13 1.74 -15.89
N SER A 35 -13.14 2.61 -15.70
CA SER A 35 -11.72 2.24 -15.79
C SER A 35 -11.35 1.27 -14.67
N PHE A 36 -11.90 1.44 -13.47
CA PHE A 36 -11.74 0.54 -12.33
C PHE A 36 -12.38 -0.83 -12.53
N LEU A 37 -13.60 -0.88 -13.08
CA LEU A 37 -14.35 -2.14 -13.29
C LEU A 37 -13.75 -3.03 -14.39
N SER A 38 -12.94 -2.46 -15.28
CA SER A 38 -12.31 -3.18 -16.40
C SER A 38 -10.85 -3.59 -16.14
N LEU A 39 -10.34 -3.34 -14.92
CA LEU A 39 -8.96 -3.66 -14.56
C LEU A 39 -8.70 -5.17 -14.63
N LYS A 40 -7.69 -5.54 -15.42
CA LYS A 40 -7.12 -6.88 -15.42
C LYS A 40 -5.98 -6.96 -14.41
N PRO A 41 -5.64 -8.17 -13.90
CA PRO A 41 -4.49 -8.33 -13.01
C PRO A 41 -3.22 -7.77 -13.66
N THR A 42 -2.56 -6.83 -12.98
CA THR A 42 -1.29 -6.26 -13.44
C THR A 42 -0.25 -7.36 -13.56
N LYS A 43 0.40 -7.44 -14.72
CA LYS A 43 1.48 -8.39 -14.99
C LYS A 43 2.82 -7.69 -14.85
N GLY A 44 3.71 -8.22 -14.03
CA GLY A 44 5.02 -7.62 -13.81
C GLY A 44 4.91 -6.24 -13.16
N LEU A 45 5.82 -5.35 -13.50
CA LEU A 45 5.94 -4.02 -12.94
C LEU A 45 5.39 -2.97 -13.92
N LYS A 46 4.53 -2.08 -13.43
CA LYS A 46 4.06 -0.90 -14.15
C LYS A 46 4.66 0.36 -13.52
N ILE A 47 5.27 1.23 -14.33
CA ILE A 47 5.86 2.49 -13.86
C ILE A 47 5.03 3.65 -14.42
N GLU A 48 4.68 4.59 -13.56
CA GLU A 48 3.93 5.79 -13.91
C GLU A 48 4.61 7.03 -13.32
N SER A 49 4.63 8.11 -14.10
CA SER A 49 5.09 9.42 -13.62
C SER A 49 3.88 10.34 -13.49
N LEU A 50 3.71 10.98 -12.34
CA LEU A 50 2.64 11.91 -12.06
C LEU A 50 3.23 13.26 -11.66
N ASP A 51 2.81 14.31 -12.35
CA ASP A 51 3.14 15.70 -11.99
C ASP A 51 2.06 16.20 -11.02
N THR A 52 2.42 16.41 -9.75
CA THR A 52 1.53 16.99 -8.75
C THR A 52 1.96 18.43 -8.45
N SER A 53 1.10 19.24 -7.85
CA SER A 53 1.45 20.64 -7.53
C SER A 53 2.71 20.80 -6.67
N GLN A 54 3.04 19.80 -5.83
CA GLN A 54 4.15 19.85 -4.87
C GLN A 54 5.35 18.98 -5.27
N TYR A 55 5.11 17.83 -5.92
CA TYR A 55 6.13 16.82 -6.19
C TYR A 55 5.98 16.20 -7.58
N ASP A 56 7.10 15.80 -8.17
CA ASP A 56 7.09 14.84 -9.28
C ASP A 56 7.11 13.45 -8.68
N LEU A 57 6.08 12.65 -8.93
CA LEU A 57 5.97 11.30 -8.40
C LEU A 57 6.37 10.29 -9.45
N ASN A 58 7.18 9.30 -9.05
CA ASN A 58 7.49 8.13 -9.86
C ASN A 58 6.99 6.88 -9.12
N ILE A 59 5.82 6.39 -9.53
CA ILE A 59 5.09 5.33 -8.85
C ILE A 59 5.29 4.01 -9.59
N TRP A 60 5.74 3.00 -8.85
CA TRP A 60 6.00 1.65 -9.33
C TRP A 60 4.90 0.73 -8.80
N ASP A 61 3.93 0.38 -9.62
CA ASP A 61 2.84 -0.55 -9.31
C ASP A 61 3.26 -1.98 -9.61
N PHE A 62 3.51 -2.76 -8.56
CA PHE A 62 3.97 -4.14 -8.66
C PHE A 62 2.79 -5.10 -8.81
N GLY A 63 2.82 -5.93 -9.86
CA GLY A 63 1.91 -7.06 -10.03
C GLY A 63 1.94 -7.97 -8.80
N GLY A 64 0.79 -8.16 -8.17
CA GLY A 64 0.75 -8.77 -6.85
C GLY A 64 0.73 -10.29 -6.84
N GLN A 65 0.80 -10.99 -7.98
CA GLN A 65 0.68 -12.44 -8.05
C GLN A 65 1.94 -13.15 -7.54
N GLU A 66 1.79 -14.36 -7.01
CA GLU A 66 2.86 -15.13 -6.34
C GLU A 66 4.17 -15.18 -7.11
N GLN A 67 4.13 -15.63 -8.37
CA GLN A 67 5.32 -15.73 -9.22
C GLN A 67 6.11 -14.42 -9.33
N TYR A 68 5.44 -13.27 -9.28
CA TYR A 68 6.11 -11.97 -9.37
C TYR A 68 6.62 -11.53 -8.01
N ARG A 69 5.86 -11.77 -6.93
CA ARG A 69 6.29 -11.43 -5.56
C ARG A 69 7.60 -12.12 -5.20
N GLU A 70 7.74 -13.40 -5.55
CA GLU A 70 8.97 -14.17 -5.34
C GLU A 70 10.16 -13.54 -6.08
N ASP A 71 10.01 -13.23 -7.36
CA ASP A 71 11.04 -12.57 -8.16
C ASP A 71 11.42 -11.20 -7.59
N TYR A 72 10.44 -10.43 -7.11
CA TYR A 72 10.69 -9.12 -6.52
C TYR A 72 11.44 -9.17 -5.21
N LEU A 73 11.18 -10.17 -4.35
CA LEU A 73 11.93 -10.35 -3.10
C LEU A 73 13.39 -10.72 -3.38
N VAL A 74 13.63 -11.60 -4.35
CA VAL A 74 14.98 -12.01 -4.76
C VAL A 74 15.76 -10.81 -5.34
N ASN A 75 15.07 -9.96 -6.11
CA ASN A 75 15.67 -8.83 -6.80
C ASN A 75 15.44 -7.48 -6.13
N PHE A 76 15.07 -7.46 -4.84
CA PHE A 76 14.51 -6.26 -4.19
C PHE A 76 15.43 -5.03 -4.24
N TYR A 77 16.74 -5.24 -4.14
CA TYR A 77 17.75 -4.18 -4.23
C TYR A 77 17.67 -3.35 -5.52
N LYS A 78 17.16 -3.93 -6.62
CA LYS A 78 17.00 -3.22 -7.91
C LYS A 78 15.93 -2.13 -7.83
N TYR A 79 15.01 -2.23 -6.87
CA TYR A 79 13.85 -1.36 -6.77
C TYR A 79 14.01 -0.28 -5.70
N THR A 80 14.99 -0.40 -4.81
CA THR A 80 15.11 0.45 -3.61
C THR A 80 16.06 1.63 -3.77
N GLU A 81 16.80 1.73 -4.88
CA GLU A 81 17.62 2.90 -5.17
C GLU A 81 16.75 4.17 -5.24
N LEU A 82 17.17 5.22 -4.49
CA LEU A 82 16.47 6.50 -4.35
C LEU A 82 15.00 6.37 -3.92
N LEU A 83 14.65 5.28 -3.23
CA LEU A 83 13.30 5.04 -2.74
C LEU A 83 12.95 6.01 -1.61
N ASN A 84 11.80 6.69 -1.73
CA ASN A 84 11.31 7.60 -0.69
C ASN A 84 10.20 6.99 0.15
N LYS A 85 9.32 6.19 -0.46
CA LYS A 85 8.15 5.64 0.24
C LYS A 85 7.72 4.28 -0.30
N ILE A 86 7.28 3.39 0.59
CA ILE A 86 6.52 2.19 0.22
C ILE A 86 5.07 2.39 0.66
N ILE A 87 4.14 2.16 -0.26
CA ILE A 87 2.72 1.98 0.06
C ILE A 87 2.42 0.50 -0.07
N TYR A 88 2.12 -0.15 1.06
CA TYR A 88 1.74 -1.55 1.13
C TYR A 88 0.22 -1.68 1.29
N VAL A 89 -0.44 -2.46 0.43
CA VAL A 89 -1.90 -2.54 0.36
C VAL A 89 -2.39 -3.92 0.78
N ILE A 90 -3.19 -3.96 1.85
CA ILE A 90 -3.86 -5.15 2.38
C ILE A 90 -5.36 -5.01 2.13
N ASP A 91 -5.98 -6.02 1.51
CA ASP A 91 -7.42 -6.09 1.33
C ASP A 91 -8.08 -6.54 2.63
N VAL A 92 -8.87 -5.68 3.28
CA VAL A 92 -9.51 -6.04 4.56
C VAL A 92 -10.72 -6.98 4.42
N GLN A 93 -11.17 -7.24 3.19
CA GLN A 93 -12.25 -8.19 2.94
C GLN A 93 -11.70 -9.62 2.72
N ASP A 94 -10.40 -9.76 2.49
CA ASP A 94 -9.73 -11.02 2.17
C ASP A 94 -9.05 -11.66 3.38
N ILE A 95 -9.87 -11.97 4.38
CA ILE A 95 -9.44 -12.43 5.71
C ILE A 95 -8.59 -13.71 5.60
N GLU A 96 -8.89 -14.58 4.64
CA GLU A 96 -8.19 -15.86 4.42
C GLU A 96 -6.73 -15.66 4.01
N ARG A 97 -6.39 -14.53 3.37
CA ARG A 97 -5.03 -14.24 2.88
C ARG A 97 -4.26 -13.26 3.76
N TYR A 98 -4.73 -12.96 4.97
CA TYR A 98 -4.03 -12.04 5.89
C TYR A 98 -2.63 -12.50 6.25
N ASP A 99 -2.45 -13.78 6.58
CA ASP A 99 -1.13 -14.28 6.95
C ASP A 99 -0.16 -14.21 5.77
N LEU A 100 -0.61 -14.52 4.56
CA LEU A 100 0.18 -14.35 3.33
C LEU A 100 0.54 -12.87 3.08
N ALA A 101 -0.42 -11.96 3.30
CA ALA A 101 -0.17 -10.52 3.15
C ALA A 101 0.83 -10.01 4.20
N LEU A 102 0.77 -10.51 5.43
CA LEU A 102 1.68 -10.13 6.50
C LEU A 102 3.07 -10.75 6.32
N GLU A 103 3.15 -11.99 5.86
CA GLU A 103 4.42 -12.63 5.51
C GLU A 103 5.14 -11.85 4.41
N TYR A 104 4.42 -11.45 3.36
CA TYR A 104 5.01 -10.66 2.29
C TYR A 104 5.51 -9.29 2.78
N LEU A 105 4.74 -8.60 3.64
CA LEU A 105 5.18 -7.36 4.29
C LEU A 105 6.42 -7.56 5.17
N GLN A 106 6.44 -8.65 5.97
CA GLN A 106 7.57 -9.01 6.83
C GLN A 106 8.84 -9.22 6.01
N ASN A 107 8.73 -9.91 4.87
CA ASN A 107 9.85 -10.14 3.97
C ASN A 107 10.40 -8.82 3.41
N ILE A 108 9.53 -7.90 2.97
CA ILE A 108 9.92 -6.56 2.51
C ILE A 108 10.66 -5.80 3.61
N ILE A 109 10.09 -5.75 4.82
CA ILE A 109 10.69 -5.05 5.98
C ILE A 109 12.05 -5.66 6.34
N THR A 110 12.15 -6.99 6.32
CA THR A 110 13.40 -7.69 6.61
C THR A 110 14.48 -7.32 5.60
N LEU A 111 14.13 -7.21 4.31
CA LEU A 111 15.07 -6.79 3.27
C LEU A 111 15.49 -5.33 3.43
N LEU A 112 14.55 -4.42 3.73
CA LEU A 112 14.85 -3.02 4.03
C LEU A 112 15.84 -2.90 5.21
N ALA A 113 15.58 -3.61 6.30
CA ALA A 113 16.43 -3.61 7.49
C ALA A 113 17.82 -4.20 7.21
N ARG A 114 17.88 -5.33 6.50
CA ARG A 114 19.14 -5.98 6.08
C ARG A 114 20.02 -5.03 5.27
N ASP A 115 19.42 -4.34 4.32
CA ASP A 115 20.12 -3.46 3.38
C ASP A 115 20.23 -2.01 3.90
N ARG A 116 19.76 -1.76 5.14
CA ARG A 116 19.76 -0.46 5.84
C ARG A 116 19.10 0.68 5.04
N ILE A 117 18.03 0.34 4.33
CA ILE A 117 17.29 1.29 3.50
C ILE A 117 16.25 1.97 4.38
N ILE A 118 16.47 3.25 4.71
CA ILE A 118 15.51 4.05 5.46
C ILE A 118 14.49 4.65 4.49
N VAL A 119 13.21 4.34 4.72
CA VAL A 119 12.10 4.70 3.84
C VAL A 119 10.84 4.92 4.68
N ASP A 120 9.96 5.83 4.26
CA ASP A 120 8.65 5.96 4.88
C ASP A 120 7.75 4.78 4.46
N ILE A 121 7.08 4.16 5.42
CA ILE A 121 6.19 3.03 5.17
C ILE A 121 4.75 3.47 5.40
N THR A 122 3.89 3.28 4.42
CA THR A 122 2.45 3.45 4.60
C THR A 122 1.74 2.15 4.30
N VAL A 123 0.88 1.70 5.21
CA VAL A 123 0.04 0.52 5.02
C VAL A 123 -1.41 0.96 4.83
N PHE A 124 -2.00 0.58 3.71
CA PHE A 124 -3.41 0.76 3.43
C PHE A 124 -4.17 -0.52 3.75
N LEU A 125 -5.05 -0.42 4.74
CA LEU A 125 -6.13 -1.35 5.00
C LEU A 125 -7.28 -0.98 4.05
N HIS A 126 -7.22 -1.55 2.85
CA HIS A 126 -8.01 -1.15 1.68
C HIS A 126 -9.28 -1.97 1.51
N LYS A 127 -10.26 -1.41 0.78
CA LYS A 127 -11.63 -1.93 0.64
C LYS A 127 -12.40 -1.96 1.95
N TYR A 128 -12.12 -1.02 2.84
CA TYR A 128 -12.94 -0.83 4.03
C TYR A 128 -14.24 -0.12 3.62
N ASP A 129 -15.33 -0.89 3.45
CA ASP A 129 -16.63 -0.35 3.06
C ASP A 129 -17.56 -0.21 4.28
N PRO A 130 -17.70 1.00 4.86
CA PRO A 130 -18.54 1.20 6.06
C PRO A 130 -20.03 0.93 5.84
N ASN A 131 -20.48 0.75 4.59
CA ASN A 131 -21.86 0.37 4.27
C ASN A 131 -22.10 -1.14 4.26
N LEU A 132 -21.06 -1.98 4.11
CA LEU A 132 -21.17 -3.44 4.20
C LEU A 132 -21.21 -3.93 5.65
N THR A 133 -20.78 -3.10 6.60
CA THR A 133 -20.67 -3.42 8.03
C THR A 133 -21.94 -3.15 8.85
N LYS A 134 -23.07 -2.75 8.24
CA LYS A 134 -24.31 -2.38 8.96
C LYS A 134 -24.96 -3.50 9.80
N ASN A 135 -24.41 -4.72 9.79
CA ASN A 135 -24.80 -5.75 10.74
C ASN A 135 -23.88 -5.68 11.98
N PRO A 136 -24.41 -5.36 13.18
CA PRO A 136 -23.59 -5.12 14.38
C PRO A 136 -22.68 -6.29 14.78
N LYS A 137 -23.06 -7.53 14.45
CA LYS A 137 -22.20 -8.70 14.70
C LYS A 137 -20.98 -8.72 13.77
N PHE A 138 -21.18 -8.39 12.49
CA PHE A 138 -20.11 -8.32 11.50
C PHE A 138 -19.21 -7.10 11.73
N GLU A 139 -19.79 -5.98 12.15
CA GLU A 139 -19.04 -4.77 12.52
C GLU A 139 -18.05 -5.04 13.66
N ASN A 140 -18.52 -5.66 14.74
CA ASN A 140 -17.66 -5.98 15.89
C ASN A 140 -16.54 -6.95 15.53
N ILE A 141 -16.85 -7.99 14.74
CA ILE A 141 -15.83 -8.97 14.30
C ILE A 141 -14.81 -8.29 13.38
N SER A 142 -15.27 -7.49 12.41
CA SER A 142 -14.39 -6.73 11.50
C SER A 142 -13.48 -5.79 12.28
N ASN A 143 -14.01 -5.07 13.27
CA ASN A 143 -13.23 -4.16 14.10
C ASN A 143 -12.16 -4.90 14.92
N ILE A 144 -12.51 -6.02 15.56
CA ILE A 144 -11.54 -6.85 16.31
C ILE A 144 -10.46 -7.41 15.39
N VAL A 145 -10.84 -7.89 14.20
CA VAL A 145 -9.91 -8.42 13.20
C VAL A 145 -8.95 -7.33 12.73
N ASN A 146 -9.48 -6.13 12.45
CA ASN A 146 -8.68 -4.98 12.04
C ASN A 146 -7.73 -4.51 13.15
N GLU A 147 -8.17 -4.47 14.41
CA GLU A 147 -7.32 -4.11 15.54
C GLU A 147 -6.15 -5.09 15.71
N LYS A 148 -6.42 -6.40 15.66
CA LYS A 148 -5.37 -7.43 15.69
C LYS A 148 -4.40 -7.28 14.53
N LEU A 149 -4.90 -6.99 13.33
CA LEU A 149 -4.07 -6.77 12.15
C LEU A 149 -3.16 -5.54 12.33
N VAL A 150 -3.71 -4.42 12.78
CA VAL A 150 -2.95 -3.18 13.07
C VAL A 150 -1.85 -3.43 14.09
N ASN A 151 -2.13 -4.19 15.14
CA ASN A 151 -1.13 -4.53 16.16
C ASN A 151 -0.01 -5.39 15.59
N ARG A 152 -0.33 -6.46 14.84
CA ARG A 152 0.67 -7.29 14.16
C ARG A 152 1.57 -6.48 13.21
N ILE A 153 1.00 -5.58 12.43
CA ILE A 153 1.76 -4.69 11.53
C ILE A 153 2.69 -3.78 12.34
N SER A 154 2.19 -3.21 13.44
CA SER A 154 2.97 -2.29 14.28
C SER A 154 4.17 -2.96 14.95
N GLU A 155 4.00 -4.20 15.40
CA GLU A 155 5.04 -5.01 16.04
C GLU A 155 6.10 -5.47 15.04
N MET A 156 5.70 -5.73 13.80
CA MET A 156 6.57 -6.19 12.72
C MET A 156 7.53 -5.11 12.20
N ILE A 157 7.10 -3.85 12.16
CA ILE A 157 7.94 -2.76 11.63
C ILE A 157 8.97 -2.33 12.71
N PRO A 158 10.29 -2.38 12.44
CA PRO A 158 11.33 -1.98 13.38
C PRO A 158 11.25 -0.50 13.79
N LEU A 159 11.68 -0.17 15.01
CA LEU A 159 11.50 1.15 15.62
C LEU A 159 12.15 2.30 14.85
N GLU A 160 13.19 2.02 14.07
CA GLU A 160 13.89 2.99 13.23
C GLU A 160 13.06 3.47 12.02
N TYR A 161 11.98 2.76 11.67
CA TYR A 161 11.11 3.15 10.56
C TYR A 161 9.91 3.97 11.05
N ASN A 162 9.67 5.06 10.33
CA ASN A 162 8.40 5.76 10.36
C ASN A 162 7.36 4.94 9.62
N PHE A 163 6.15 4.85 10.18
CA PHE A 163 5.03 4.25 9.47
C PHE A 163 3.70 4.93 9.76
N GLU A 164 2.79 4.79 8.79
CA GLU A 164 1.39 5.22 8.89
C GLU A 164 0.49 4.08 8.42
N ILE A 165 -0.62 3.86 9.12
CA ILE A 165 -1.65 2.90 8.73
C ILE A 165 -2.93 3.67 8.46
N PHE A 166 -3.50 3.52 7.27
CA PHE A 166 -4.77 4.13 6.90
C PHE A 166 -5.81 3.07 6.57
N GLN A 167 -7.06 3.31 6.94
CA GLN A 167 -8.20 2.68 6.29
C GLN A 167 -8.54 3.46 5.03
N THR A 168 -8.72 2.74 3.92
CA THR A 168 -9.09 3.35 2.63
C THR A 168 -10.24 2.59 1.98
N THR A 169 -11.12 3.33 1.31
CA THR A 169 -12.30 2.78 0.63
C THR A 169 -12.10 2.75 -0.89
N ILE A 170 -13.01 2.09 -1.61
CA ILE A 170 -13.01 2.03 -3.09
C ILE A 170 -13.88 3.11 -3.75
N TYR A 171 -14.57 3.97 -2.98
CA TYR A 171 -15.56 4.91 -3.52
C TYR A 171 -14.97 6.32 -3.77
N THR A 172 -14.77 6.66 -5.05
CA THR A 172 -14.75 7.98 -5.76
C THR A 172 -14.10 9.24 -5.19
N VAL A 173 -13.67 9.25 -3.93
CA VAL A 173 -12.80 10.27 -3.35
C VAL A 173 -11.84 9.48 -2.48
N PHE A 174 -10.54 9.69 -2.62
CA PHE A 174 -9.53 9.04 -1.78
C PHE A 174 -9.73 9.46 -0.31
N GLU A 175 -10.68 8.83 0.37
CA GLU A 175 -10.89 8.99 1.80
C GLU A 175 -9.94 8.03 2.50
N GLN A 176 -8.99 8.62 3.21
CA GLN A 176 -8.06 7.91 4.06
C GLN A 176 -8.30 8.33 5.50
N ASN A 177 -8.55 7.35 6.37
CA ASN A 177 -8.64 7.59 7.80
C ASN A 177 -7.36 7.08 8.46
N LEU A 178 -6.59 7.96 9.08
CA LEU A 178 -5.37 7.59 9.79
C LEU A 178 -5.75 6.76 11.03
N ILE A 179 -5.27 5.52 11.07
CA ILE A 179 -5.52 4.58 12.17
C ILE A 179 -4.39 4.61 13.18
N LYS A 180 -3.15 4.63 12.69
CA LYS A 180 -1.96 4.59 13.55
C LYS A 180 -0.77 5.21 12.85
N LYS A 181 0.11 5.84 13.63
CA LYS A 181 1.37 6.42 13.15
C LYS A 181 2.49 6.20 14.16
N ARG A 182 3.69 5.95 13.67
CA ARG A 182 4.96 6.07 14.42
C ARG A 182 5.93 6.93 13.61
N GLY A 183 6.54 7.92 14.25
CA GLY A 183 7.47 8.86 13.64
C GLY A 183 7.26 10.28 14.14
N ASN A 184 8.28 11.13 14.04
CA ASN A 184 8.19 12.53 14.44
C ASN A 184 7.37 13.33 13.40
N GLN A 185 6.52 14.24 13.89
CA GLN A 185 5.76 15.19 13.08
C GLN A 185 6.68 16.11 12.28
#